data_AF-A0A257AAL5-F1
#
_entry.id   AF-A0A257AAL5-F1
#
_cell.length_a   1.000
_cell.length_b   1.000
_cell.length_c   1.000
_cell.angle_alpha   90.00
_cell.angle_beta   90.00
_cell.angle_gamma   90.00
#
_symmetry.space_group_name_H-M   'P 1'
#
loop_
_entity.id
_entity.type
_entity.pdbx_description
1 polymer ?
#
loop_
_entity_poly.entity_id
_entity_poly.type
_entity_poly.pdbx_seq_one_letter_code
_entity_poly.pdbx_strand_id
1 'polypeptide(L)'
;MEIKKIGVVGAGTMGHGIALVSAKAGFDVVMRDIKEEFVENGMKRIAKFLQKSVEKGKMDDDEKEKIISRIKGTTELEELKDADVIIEAIFENVDVKKELFK
;
A
#
# COMPACT_ATOMS: atom_id res chain seq x y z
N MET A 1 -10.02 -7.54 -18.85
CA MET A 1 -10.25 -6.82 -17.58
C MET A 1 -9.04 -5.93 -17.38
N GLU A 2 -9.24 -4.62 -17.24
CA GLU A 2 -8.16 -3.65 -17.00
C GLU A 2 -8.07 -3.42 -15.49
N ILE A 3 -6.90 -3.63 -14.90
CA ILE A 3 -6.66 -3.37 -13.47
C ILE A 3 -6.28 -1.90 -13.32
N LYS A 4 -7.02 -1.17 -12.49
CA LYS A 4 -6.76 0.24 -12.17
C LYS A 4 -6.44 0.43 -10.70
N LYS A 5 -7.13 -0.28 -9.83
CA LYS A 5 -7.03 -0.12 -8.37
C LYS A 5 -6.64 -1.42 -7.67
N ILE A 6 -5.63 -1.35 -6.81
CA ILE A 6 -5.11 -2.47 -6.02
C ILE A 6 -5.37 -2.21 -4.53
N GLY A 7 -6.00 -3.17 -3.86
CA GLY A 7 -6.13 -3.21 -2.41
C GLY A 7 -4.98 -3.98 -1.79
N VAL A 8 -4.35 -3.45 -0.74
CA VAL A 8 -3.33 -4.14 0.05
C VAL A 8 -3.79 -4.19 1.50
N VAL A 9 -3.98 -5.39 2.04
CA VAL A 9 -4.40 -5.57 3.44
C VAL A 9 -3.19 -5.93 4.30
N GLY A 10 -2.85 -5.06 5.23
CA GLY A 10 -1.61 -5.04 5.99
C GLY A 10 -0.68 -3.93 5.52
N ALA A 11 -0.15 -3.14 6.45
CA ALA A 11 0.83 -2.06 6.23
C ALA A 11 2.21 -2.40 6.85
N GLY A 12 2.38 -3.65 7.30
CA GLY A 12 3.65 -4.20 7.80
C GLY A 12 4.72 -4.31 6.72
N THR A 13 5.79 -5.08 7.00
CA THR A 13 6.98 -5.13 6.12
C THR A 13 6.67 -5.52 4.68
N MET A 14 5.81 -6.52 4.46
CA MET A 14 5.41 -6.91 3.10
C MET A 14 4.40 -5.93 2.50
N GLY A 15 3.37 -5.55 3.27
CA GLY A 15 2.28 -4.69 2.83
C GLY A 15 2.73 -3.36 2.22
N HIS A 16 3.54 -2.58 2.95
CA HIS A 16 4.02 -1.30 2.41
C HIS A 16 4.93 -1.46 1.17
N GLY A 17 5.65 -2.58 1.07
CA GLY A 17 6.47 -2.91 -0.10
C GLY A 17 5.63 -3.23 -1.33
N ILE A 18 4.57 -4.03 -1.16
CA ILE A 18 3.59 -4.34 -2.21
C ILE A 18 2.89 -3.06 -2.68
N ALA A 19 2.44 -2.22 -1.74
CA ALA A 19 1.80 -0.95 -2.04
C ALA A 19 2.73 -0.03 -2.84
N LEU A 20 4.00 0.10 -2.43
CA LEU A 20 5.01 0.86 -3.14
C LEU A 20 5.22 0.37 -4.58
N VAL A 21 5.45 -0.94 -4.78
CA VAL A 21 5.70 -1.49 -6.13
C VAL A 21 4.49 -1.31 -7.03
N SER A 22 3.28 -1.49 -6.49
CA SER A 22 2.02 -1.27 -7.21
C SER A 22 1.87 0.19 -7.64
N ALA A 23 2.09 1.14 -6.73
CA ALA A 23 2.02 2.57 -7.04
C ALA A 23 3.08 3.01 -8.06
N LYS A 24 4.30 2.47 -7.95
CA LYS A 24 5.37 2.69 -8.94
C LYS A 24 5.02 2.15 -10.33
N ALA A 25 4.25 1.06 -10.41
CA ALA A 25 3.75 0.53 -11.67
C ALA A 25 2.59 1.35 -12.25
N GLY A 26 2.10 2.36 -11.53
CA GLY A 26 1.09 3.30 -12.00
C GLY A 26 -0.34 2.97 -11.57
N PHE A 27 -0.54 1.99 -10.69
CA PHE A 27 -1.85 1.65 -10.14
C PHE A 27 -2.22 2.56 -8.98
N ASP A 28 -3.51 2.82 -8.81
CA ASP A 28 -4.02 3.43 -7.58
C ASP A 28 -4.09 2.34 -6.51
N VAL A 29 -3.71 2.67 -5.28
CA VAL A 29 -3.52 1.70 -4.20
C VAL A 29 -4.28 2.14 -2.96
N VAL A 30 -5.04 1.22 -2.37
CA VAL A 30 -5.57 1.37 -1.01
C VAL A 30 -4.82 0.43 -0.10
N MET A 31 -4.03 0.98 0.83
CA MET A 31 -3.33 0.21 1.84
C MET A 31 -4.07 0.31 3.16
N ARG A 32 -4.61 -0.82 3.62
CA ARG A 32 -5.45 -0.91 4.82
C ARG A 32 -4.74 -1.64 5.93
N ASP A 33 -4.84 -1.17 7.17
CA ASP A 33 -4.44 -1.93 8.36
C ASP A 33 -5.47 -1.73 9.48
N ILE A 34 -5.38 -2.48 10.58
CA ILE A 34 -6.34 -2.45 11.69
C ILE A 34 -6.22 -1.22 12.59
N LYS A 35 -5.13 -0.45 12.46
CA LYS A 35 -4.88 0.77 13.25
C LYS A 35 -4.17 1.83 12.41
N GLU A 36 -4.51 3.09 12.65
CA GLU A 36 -3.90 4.25 11.99
C GLU A 36 -2.37 4.25 12.14
N GLU A 37 -1.85 3.89 13.32
CA GLU A 37 -0.41 3.83 13.58
C GLU A 37 0.34 2.90 12.61
N PHE A 38 -0.28 1.78 12.19
CA PHE A 38 0.35 0.84 11.26
C PHE A 38 0.34 1.39 9.84
N VAL A 39 -0.77 2.01 9.43
CA VAL A 39 -0.92 2.68 8.13
C VAL A 39 0.10 3.80 8.00
N GLU A 40 0.18 4.69 8.99
CA GLU A 40 1.15 5.79 9.01
C GLU A 40 2.59 5.29 8.94
N ASN A 41 2.91 4.24 9.70
CA ASN A 41 4.24 3.64 9.67
C ASN A 41 4.58 3.06 8.29
N GLY A 42 3.61 2.40 7.63
CA GLY A 42 3.73 1.95 6.26
C GLY A 42 4.01 3.12 5.30
N MET A 43 3.20 4.18 5.36
CA MET A 43 3.37 5.38 4.53
C MET A 43 4.71 6.07 4.76
N LYS A 44 5.15 6.21 6.01
CA LYS A 44 6.47 6.77 6.37
C LYS A 44 7.62 5.95 5.79
N ARG A 45 7.52 4.61 5.80
CA ARG A 45 8.52 3.72 5.19
C ARG A 45 8.59 3.88 3.67
N ILE A 46 7.44 3.99 3.00
CA ILE A 46 7.34 4.24 1.56
C ILE A 46 8.00 5.58 1.20
N ALA A 47 7.61 6.66 1.88
CA ALA A 47 8.17 7.99 1.65
C ALA A 47 9.69 8.01 1.86
N LYS A 48 10.19 7.39 2.94
CA LYS A 48 11.62 7.27 3.23
C LYS A 48 12.37 6.49 2.15
N PHE A 49 11.78 5.43 1.59
CA PHE A 49 12.40 4.65 0.51
C PHE A 49 12.53 5.48 -0.77
N LEU A 50 11.47 6.20 -1.15
CA LEU A 50 11.48 7.04 -2.34
C LEU A 50 12.43 8.24 -2.17
N GLN A 51 12.45 8.88 -0.99
CA GLN A 51 13.38 9.96 -0.69
C GLN A 51 14.84 9.52 -0.90
N LYS A 52 15.22 8.32 -0.42
CA LYS A 52 16.55 7.75 -0.68
C LYS A 52 16.84 7.51 -2.17
N SER A 53 15.81 7.32 -2.98
CA SER A 53 15.97 7.17 -4.43
C SER A 53 16.21 8.53 -5.10
N VAL A 54 15.53 9.58 -4.63
CA VAL A 54 15.78 10.98 -5.02
C VAL A 54 17.19 11.41 -4.66
N GLU A 55 17.62 11.19 -3.40
CA GLU A 55 18.98 11.51 -2.93
C GLU A 55 20.08 10.82 -3.75
N LYS A 56 19.76 9.66 -4.34
CA LYS A 56 20.67 8.90 -5.21
C LYS A 56 20.57 9.30 -6.69
N GLY A 57 19.78 10.31 -7.04
CA GLY A 57 19.56 10.77 -8.40
C GLY A 57 18.84 9.75 -9.30
N LYS A 58 18.11 8.80 -8.72
CA LYS A 58 17.38 7.77 -9.48
C LYS A 58 16.00 8.22 -9.95
N MET A 59 15.50 9.30 -9.37
CA MET A 59 14.21 9.93 -9.68
C MET A 59 14.22 11.36 -9.12
N ASP A 60 13.27 12.18 -9.54
CA ASP A 60 13.06 13.53 -8.99
C ASP A 60 11.95 13.55 -7.91
N ASP A 61 11.78 14.71 -7.27
CA ASP A 61 10.78 14.90 -6.23
C ASP A 61 9.34 14.83 -6.77
N ASP A 62 9.11 15.25 -8.02
CA ASP A 62 7.79 15.22 -8.67
C ASP A 62 7.33 13.77 -8.90
N GLU A 63 8.23 12.89 -9.37
CA GLU A 63 7.96 11.47 -9.54
C GLU A 63 7.68 10.80 -8.19
N LYS A 64 8.44 11.14 -7.15
CA LYS A 64 8.20 10.67 -5.78
C LYS A 64 6.80 11.05 -5.31
N GLU A 65 6.41 12.31 -5.44
CA GLU A 65 5.09 12.79 -5.01
C GLU A 65 3.96 12.14 -5.82
N LYS A 66 4.17 11.93 -7.12
CA LYS A 66 3.22 11.22 -7.98
C LYS A 66 3.01 9.75 -7.55
N ILE A 67 4.05 9.08 -7.07
CA ILE A 67 3.91 7.71 -6.56
C ILE A 67 3.18 7.70 -5.22
N ILE A 68 3.52 8.62 -4.32
CA ILE A 68 2.88 8.70 -2.99
C ILE A 68 1.39 9.04 -3.14
N SER A 69 1.03 9.94 -4.05
CA SER A 69 -0.37 10.37 -4.25
C SER A 69 -1.30 9.26 -4.76
N ARG A 70 -0.74 8.18 -5.30
CA ARG A 70 -1.51 6.99 -5.69
C ARG A 70 -1.90 6.11 -4.51
N ILE A 71 -1.31 6.31 -3.33
CA ILE A 71 -1.50 5.43 -2.18
C ILE A 71 -2.42 6.12 -1.16
N LYS A 72 -3.62 5.59 -0.99
CA LYS A 72 -4.55 5.94 0.08
C LYS A 72 -4.37 4.98 1.25
N GLY A 73 -3.95 5.48 2.40
CA GLY A 73 -3.95 4.74 3.66
C GLY A 73 -5.33 4.77 4.32
N THR A 74 -5.76 3.66 4.94
CA THR A 74 -7.06 3.59 5.63
C THR A 74 -7.11 2.52 6.72
N THR A 75 -8.05 2.64 7.66
CA THR A 75 -8.44 1.57 8.59
C THR A 75 -9.69 0.81 8.14
N GLU A 76 -10.46 1.42 7.25
CA GLU A 76 -11.79 0.96 6.84
C GLU A 76 -11.68 -0.08 5.71
N LEU A 77 -12.38 -1.21 5.87
CA LEU A 77 -12.43 -2.26 4.84
C LEU A 77 -13.25 -1.82 3.63
N GLU A 78 -14.23 -0.94 3.82
CA GLU A 78 -15.15 -0.43 2.81
C GLU A 78 -14.42 0.30 1.68
N GLU A 79 -13.25 0.85 1.97
CA GLU A 79 -12.40 1.57 1.01
C GLU A 79 -11.70 0.63 0.00
N LEU A 80 -11.79 -0.69 0.20
CA LEU A 80 -11.29 -1.72 -0.71
C LEU A 80 -12.37 -2.22 -1.70
N LYS A 81 -13.62 -1.78 -1.58
CA LYS A 81 -14.77 -2.31 -2.36
C LYS A 81 -14.63 -2.15 -3.88
N ASP A 82 -13.91 -1.14 -4.32
CA ASP A 82 -13.66 -0.80 -5.73
C ASP A 82 -12.27 -1.23 -6.23
N ALA A 83 -11.53 -2.02 -5.44
CA ALA A 83 -10.27 -2.61 -5.88
C ALA A 83 -10.53 -3.77 -6.87
N ASP A 84 -9.81 -3.77 -7.98
CA ASP A 84 -9.86 -4.85 -8.99
C ASP A 84 -9.10 -6.10 -8.51
N VAL A 85 -8.08 -5.90 -7.68
CA VAL A 85 -7.26 -6.95 -7.08
C VAL A 85 -6.98 -6.61 -5.62
N ILE A 86 -7.16 -7.58 -4.73
CA ILE A 86 -6.80 -7.46 -3.31
C ILE A 86 -5.63 -8.40 -3.02
N ILE A 87 -4.57 -7.86 -2.42
CA ILE A 87 -3.39 -8.60 -1.97
C ILE A 87 -3.34 -8.54 -0.45
N GLU A 88 -3.47 -9.71 0.19
CA GLU A 88 -3.46 -9.84 1.64
C GLU A 88 -2.02 -10.13 2.14
N ALA A 89 -1.57 -9.36 3.12
CA ALA A 89 -0.24 -9.38 3.71
C ALA A 89 -0.27 -9.11 5.22
N ILE A 90 -1.25 -9.70 5.92
CA ILE A 90 -1.42 -9.67 7.38
C ILE A 90 -0.58 -10.76 8.05
N PHE A 91 -0.68 -10.84 9.38
CA PHE A 91 -0.01 -11.85 10.18
C PHE A 91 -0.31 -13.28 9.70
N GLU A 92 0.70 -14.15 9.74
CA GLU A 92 0.63 -15.52 9.25
C GLU A 92 -0.10 -16.43 10.25
N ASN A 93 -1.42 -16.26 10.33
CA ASN A 93 -2.33 -17.10 11.10
C ASN A 93 -3.56 -17.43 10.24
N VAL A 94 -3.88 -18.73 10.15
CA VAL A 94 -4.96 -19.24 9.29
C VAL A 94 -6.32 -18.71 9.69
N ASP A 95 -6.61 -18.63 10.99
CA ASP A 95 -7.91 -18.19 11.48
C ASP A 95 -8.12 -16.69 11.23
N VAL A 96 -7.08 -15.88 11.48
CA VAL A 96 -7.10 -14.44 11.20
C VAL A 96 -7.27 -14.17 9.71
N LYS A 97 -6.58 -14.91 8.83
CA LYS A 97 -6.76 -14.77 7.38
C LYS A 97 -8.16 -15.17 6.95
N LYS A 98 -8.69 -16.29 7.46
CA LYS A 98 -10.07 -16.71 7.14
C LYS A 98 -11.11 -15.69 7.60
N GLU A 99 -10.92 -15.06 8.75
CA GLU A 99 -11.82 -14.02 9.25
C GLU A 99 -11.85 -12.80 8.33
N LEU A 100 -10.68 -12.38 7.81
CA LEU A 100 -10.59 -11.26 6.86
C LEU A 100 -11.36 -11.50 5.55
N PHE A 101 -11.41 -12.75 5.07
CA PHE A 101 -12.03 -13.09 3.78
C PHE A 101 -13.53 -13.42 3.87
N LYS A 102 -14.15 -13.29 5.05
CA LYS A 102 -15.60 -13.47 5.23
C LYS A 102 -16.33 -12.15 5.00
#